data_AF-G9KHF7-F1
#
_entry.id   AF-G9KHF7-F1
#
_cell.length_a   1.000
_cell.length_b   1.000
_cell.length_c   1.000
_cell.angle_alpha   90.00
_cell.angle_beta   90.00
_cell.angle_gamma   90.00
#
_symmetry.space_group_name_H-M   'P 1'
#
loop_
_entity.id
_entity.type
_entity.pdbx_description
1 polymer ?
#
loop_
_entity_poly.entity_id
_entity_poly.type
_entity_poly.pdbx_seq_one_letter_code
_entity_poly.pdbx_strand_id
1 'polypeptide(L)'
;SLRSPSLQVPDGATVGLIPQLHNGRAVSQSLAQSCPLGENVPMLEDGEEGGVRLWHLVKAAEEPEGAKARRGSLRERDRERARAKAIPEIYLTRLLSMKGTLQKFVDDTFQAILSVNRPVPIAVKYLFDLLDELAGKHGIEDPETLHIWKTNSLLLRFWVNALKKPQLIFDVRVSDNVDAVLAVIAQTFIDSCTVSEHKVGRDSPVNKLLYAREIPRYKQMVERYYSDIRQSSAASYQEMNSALAELSGNYASATHCLEALQELYKHIHRYYDQIISALEEDPVAQKMQLACRLQQVAALVENKVTDL
;
A
#
# COMPACT_ATOMS: atom_id res chain seq x y z
N SER A 1 35.41 -16.38 27.04
CA SER A 1 34.20 -16.64 27.81
C SER A 1 33.39 -15.34 27.87
N LEU A 2 32.55 -15.09 26.85
CA LEU A 2 31.74 -13.87 26.74
C LEU A 2 30.35 -14.21 27.28
N ARG A 3 30.04 -13.80 28.53
CA ARG A 3 28.66 -13.78 29.03
C ARG A 3 28.05 -12.43 28.66
N SER A 4 26.99 -12.45 27.87
CA SER A 4 25.95 -11.42 27.98
C SER A 4 24.58 -11.92 27.50
N PRO A 5 23.87 -12.71 28.33
CA PRO A 5 22.43 -12.57 28.53
C PRO A 5 22.25 -11.71 29.80
N SER A 6 21.76 -10.48 29.65
CA SER A 6 21.71 -9.48 30.73
C SER A 6 21.06 -9.95 32.04
N LEU A 7 20.16 -10.95 31.98
CA LEU A 7 19.47 -11.54 33.12
C LEU A 7 19.78 -13.03 33.36
N GLN A 8 20.69 -13.63 32.58
CA GLN A 8 21.07 -15.06 32.69
C GLN A 8 19.88 -16.03 32.84
N VAL A 9 18.83 -15.81 32.05
CA VAL A 9 17.63 -16.67 32.05
C VAL A 9 17.99 -18.04 31.45
N PRO A 10 17.86 -19.16 32.18
CA PRO A 10 18.16 -20.49 31.67
C PRO A 10 17.05 -21.02 30.75
N ASP A 11 17.38 -22.03 29.94
CA ASP A 11 16.37 -22.76 29.16
C ASP A 11 15.34 -23.42 30.08
N GLY A 12 14.06 -23.34 29.73
CA GLY A 12 12.95 -23.83 30.56
C GLY A 12 12.55 -22.94 31.76
N ALA A 13 13.05 -21.71 31.87
CA ALA A 13 12.65 -20.79 32.93
C ALA A 13 11.15 -20.39 32.86
N THR A 14 10.48 -20.36 34.00
CA THR A 14 9.10 -19.84 34.11
C THR A 14 9.10 -18.32 34.07
N VAL A 15 8.34 -17.72 33.16
CA VAL A 15 8.18 -16.27 33.01
C VAL A 15 6.70 -15.90 33.11
N GLY A 16 6.39 -14.81 33.82
CA GLY A 16 5.04 -14.26 33.94
C GLY A 16 4.95 -12.83 33.43
N LEU A 17 3.84 -12.47 32.77
CA LEU A 17 3.54 -11.10 32.38
C LEU A 17 2.62 -10.48 33.44
N ILE A 18 3.06 -9.36 34.03
CA ILE A 18 2.31 -8.64 35.07
C ILE A 18 2.02 -7.23 34.54
N PRO A 19 0.76 -6.73 34.64
CA PRO A 19 0.43 -5.36 34.27
C PRO A 19 1.26 -4.35 35.08
N GLN A 20 1.81 -3.34 34.42
CA GLN A 20 2.58 -2.29 35.09
C GLN A 20 1.64 -1.37 35.88
N LEU A 21 1.52 -1.61 37.19
CA LEU A 21 0.80 -0.73 38.11
C LEU A 21 1.60 0.56 38.28
N HIS A 22 1.16 1.66 37.66
CA HIS A 22 1.73 2.98 37.87
C HIS A 22 1.49 3.42 39.32
N ASN A 23 2.54 3.38 40.14
CA ASN A 23 2.51 3.87 41.51
C ASN A 23 2.54 5.41 41.53
N GLY A 24 1.40 6.03 41.81
CA GLY A 24 1.26 7.29 42.56
C GLY A 24 2.02 8.53 42.07
N ARG A 25 1.54 9.20 41.02
CA ARG A 25 1.47 10.68 40.99
C ARG A 25 0.33 11.12 40.07
N ALA A 26 -0.62 11.83 40.64
CA ALA A 26 -1.84 12.28 39.98
C ALA A 26 -1.56 13.17 38.77
N VAL A 27 -2.11 12.81 37.62
CA VAL A 27 -2.61 13.76 36.61
C VAL A 27 -4.01 13.29 36.26
N SER A 28 -5.00 13.98 36.80
CA SER A 28 -6.41 13.78 36.46
C SER A 28 -6.60 14.03 34.97
N GLN A 29 -7.02 13.01 34.21
CA GLN A 29 -7.73 13.23 32.95
C GLN A 29 -9.01 12.40 32.94
N SER A 30 -10.08 13.13 32.71
CA SER A 30 -11.48 12.74 32.76
C SER A 30 -11.83 11.64 31.76
N LEU A 31 -12.89 10.92 32.13
CA LEU A 31 -13.62 9.92 31.36
C LEU A 31 -14.14 10.46 30.02
N ALA A 32 -13.28 10.54 28.99
CA ALA A 32 -13.63 10.61 27.57
C ALA A 32 -12.36 10.72 26.71
N GLN A 33 -11.73 9.60 26.36
CA GLN A 33 -10.91 9.51 25.16
C GLN A 33 -10.60 8.04 24.84
N SER A 34 -11.01 7.64 23.64
CA SER A 34 -10.70 6.42 22.92
C SER A 34 -9.26 5.94 23.16
N CYS A 35 -9.11 4.67 23.54
CA CYS A 35 -7.83 4.00 23.71
C CYS A 35 -6.96 4.11 22.43
N PRO A 36 -5.78 4.75 22.45
CA PRO A 36 -4.73 4.47 21.50
C PRO A 36 -3.95 3.27 22.05
N LEU A 37 -4.28 2.08 21.54
CA LEU A 37 -3.59 0.84 21.91
C LEU A 37 -2.31 0.73 21.10
N GLY A 38 -1.15 1.01 21.70
CA GLY A 38 0.09 0.52 21.09
C GLY A 38 1.45 1.09 21.48
N GLU A 39 1.59 2.09 22.36
CA GLU A 39 2.92 2.56 22.79
C GLU A 39 2.87 2.94 24.27
N ASN A 40 3.11 1.99 25.17
CA ASN A 40 3.49 2.25 26.57
C ASN A 40 4.14 0.98 27.17
N VAL A 41 5.22 0.50 26.54
CA VAL A 41 6.43 0.23 27.34
C VAL A 41 6.96 1.62 27.69
N PRO A 42 7.51 1.91 28.88
CA PRO A 42 8.11 3.21 29.12
C PRO A 42 9.05 3.49 27.96
N MET A 43 8.62 4.42 27.10
CA MET A 43 9.43 4.96 26.03
C MET A 43 10.56 5.60 26.78
N LEU A 44 11.71 4.91 26.82
CA LEU A 44 12.96 5.58 27.12
C LEU A 44 13.02 6.64 26.04
N GLU A 45 12.72 7.87 26.46
CA GLU A 45 12.74 9.07 25.65
C GLU A 45 13.95 8.98 24.74
N ASP A 46 13.76 9.30 23.46
CA ASP A 46 14.83 9.57 22.53
C ASP A 46 15.52 10.84 23.05
N GLY A 47 16.29 10.65 24.12
CA GLY A 47 17.01 11.68 24.85
C GLY A 47 18.23 12.03 24.04
N GLU A 48 18.06 12.94 23.09
CA GLU A 48 19.18 13.78 22.65
C GLU A 48 19.74 14.65 23.80
N GLU A 49 19.12 14.63 24.98
CA GLU A 49 19.70 15.09 26.23
C GLU A 49 20.56 14.01 26.90
N GLY A 50 21.65 13.61 26.25
CA GLY A 50 22.59 12.70 26.90
C GLY A 50 23.70 12.08 26.07
N GLY A 51 23.84 12.33 24.77
CA GLY A 51 25.00 11.83 23.99
C GLY A 51 25.21 10.30 23.96
N VAL A 52 24.33 9.49 24.55
CA VAL A 52 24.43 8.02 24.59
C VAL A 52 23.55 7.46 23.48
N ARG A 53 24.18 6.87 22.45
CA ARG A 53 23.45 6.11 21.43
C ARG A 53 23.17 4.70 21.93
N LEU A 54 21.89 4.33 22.01
CA LEU A 54 21.45 2.98 22.30
C LEU A 54 21.73 2.05 21.11
N TRP A 55 22.12 0.81 21.39
CA TRP A 55 22.32 -0.24 20.39
C TRP A 55 21.98 -1.59 21.00
N HIS A 56 21.55 -2.55 20.18
CA HIS A 56 21.18 -3.89 20.62
C HIS A 56 22.20 -4.94 20.17
N LEU A 57 22.12 -5.40 18.92
CA LEU A 57 23.04 -6.43 18.39
C LEU A 57 24.20 -5.87 17.57
N VAL A 58 23.97 -4.76 16.87
CA VAL A 58 24.97 -4.12 16.01
C VAL A 58 25.10 -2.67 16.46
N LYS A 59 26.30 -2.28 16.86
CA LYS A 59 26.63 -0.87 17.11
C LYS A 59 26.75 -0.18 15.77
N ALA A 60 25.99 0.88 15.53
CA ALA A 60 26.11 1.68 14.32
C ALA A 60 27.56 2.18 14.19
N ALA A 61 28.17 2.01 13.01
CA ALA A 61 29.45 2.63 12.74
C ALA A 61 29.24 4.14 12.74
N GLU A 62 29.94 4.87 13.62
CA GLU A 62 29.99 6.32 13.54
C GLU A 62 30.82 6.69 12.31
N GLU A 63 30.17 6.82 11.16
CA GLU A 63 30.76 7.50 10.01
C GLU A 63 30.90 8.99 10.39
N PRO A 64 32.11 9.57 10.34
CA PRO A 64 32.27 11.00 10.58
C PRO A 64 31.45 11.75 9.52
N GLU A 65 30.55 12.64 9.95
CA GLU A 65 29.82 13.55 9.06
C GLU A 65 30.82 14.45 8.31
N GLY A 66 31.31 13.94 7.19
CA GLY A 66 32.26 14.59 6.29
C GLY A 66 31.55 15.20 5.10
N ALA A 67 31.18 16.48 5.26
CA ALA A 67 30.83 17.46 4.23
C ALA A 67 29.50 17.25 3.47
N LYS A 68 28.56 18.15 3.78
CA LYS A 68 27.43 18.59 2.92
C LYS A 68 27.87 18.67 1.45
N ALA A 69 27.59 17.62 0.68
CA ALA A 69 27.76 17.64 -0.77
C ALA A 69 26.47 18.16 -1.41
N ARG A 70 26.58 19.38 -1.96
CA ARG A 70 25.57 20.04 -2.78
C ARG A 70 25.04 19.13 -3.90
N ARG A 71 23.76 19.32 -4.21
CA ARG A 71 22.97 18.82 -5.35
C ARG A 71 23.79 18.39 -6.58
N GLY A 72 23.48 17.18 -7.05
CA GLY A 72 23.47 16.81 -8.47
C GLY A 72 24.81 16.33 -9.04
N SER A 73 24.95 15.02 -9.26
CA SER A 73 25.56 14.37 -10.44
C SER A 73 25.91 12.91 -10.14
N LEU A 74 26.13 12.13 -11.20
CA LEU A 74 26.64 10.74 -11.33
C LEU A 74 27.33 10.08 -10.10
N ARG A 75 28.05 10.85 -9.28
CA ARG A 75 28.68 10.40 -8.03
C ARG A 75 27.74 9.77 -7.02
N GLU A 76 26.45 10.12 -6.98
CA GLU A 76 25.49 9.48 -6.08
C GLU A 76 25.16 8.06 -6.53
N ARG A 77 24.93 7.85 -7.84
CA ARG A 77 24.80 6.51 -8.43
C ARG A 77 26.09 5.70 -8.32
N ASP A 78 27.25 6.32 -8.45
CA ASP A 78 28.53 5.64 -8.25
C ASP A 78 28.80 5.29 -6.77
N ARG A 79 28.31 6.11 -5.82
CA ARG A 79 28.34 5.81 -4.38
C ARG A 79 27.34 4.72 -4.00
N GLU A 80 26.17 4.70 -4.62
CA GLU A 80 25.17 3.64 -4.47
C GLU A 80 25.68 2.31 -5.05
N ARG A 81 26.34 2.38 -6.22
CA ARG A 81 27.05 1.25 -6.86
C ARG A 81 28.27 0.79 -6.04
N ALA A 82 28.96 1.70 -5.35
CA ALA A 82 30.05 1.38 -4.42
C ALA A 82 29.58 0.91 -3.03
N ARG A 83 28.35 1.25 -2.61
CA ARG A 83 27.67 0.67 -1.42
C ARG A 83 27.05 -0.69 -1.73
N ALA A 84 26.69 -0.94 -3.00
CA ALA A 84 26.39 -2.25 -3.55
C ALA A 84 27.66 -3.11 -3.71
N LYS A 85 28.62 -3.03 -2.77
CA LYS A 85 29.60 -4.10 -2.58
C LYS A 85 28.78 -5.37 -2.49
N ALA A 86 29.06 -6.31 -3.41
CA ALA A 86 28.36 -7.58 -3.51
C ALA A 86 28.11 -8.09 -2.09
N ILE A 87 26.83 -8.28 -1.75
CA ILE A 87 26.42 -8.84 -0.46
C ILE A 87 27.36 -10.02 -0.20
N PRO A 88 28.13 -10.02 0.91
CA PRO A 88 29.07 -11.10 1.15
C PRO A 88 28.32 -12.42 0.98
N GLU A 89 28.85 -13.34 0.18
CA GLU A 89 28.17 -14.54 -0.35
C GLU A 89 27.42 -15.35 0.73
N ILE A 90 27.93 -15.29 1.96
CA ILE A 90 27.34 -15.85 3.18
C ILE A 90 25.91 -15.33 3.45
N TYR A 91 25.67 -14.02 3.27
CA TYR A 91 24.34 -13.42 3.47
C TYR A 91 23.40 -13.74 2.31
N LEU A 92 23.89 -13.85 1.07
CA LEU A 92 23.06 -14.26 -0.06
C LEU A 92 22.51 -15.67 0.14
N THR A 93 23.32 -16.59 0.65
CA THR A 93 22.90 -17.96 0.98
C THR A 93 21.79 -17.98 2.04
N ARG A 94 21.88 -17.12 3.07
CA ARG A 94 20.83 -16.97 4.09
C ARG A 94 19.53 -16.40 3.50
N LEU A 95 19.62 -15.41 2.61
CA LEU A 95 18.46 -14.86 1.91
C LEU A 95 17.79 -15.92 1.01
N LEU A 96 18.58 -16.71 0.29
CA LEU A 96 18.07 -17.82 -0.52
C LEU A 96 17.40 -18.89 0.34
N SER A 97 17.96 -19.20 1.51
CA SER A 97 17.32 -20.12 2.47
C SER A 97 15.97 -19.58 2.94
N MET A 98 15.89 -18.31 3.35
CA MET A 98 14.64 -17.69 3.77
C MET A 98 13.61 -17.68 2.64
N LYS A 99 14.04 -17.31 1.43
CA LYS A 99 13.20 -17.36 0.22
C LYS A 99 12.68 -18.77 -0.04
N GLY A 100 13.53 -19.78 0.10
CA GLY A 100 13.15 -21.20 -0.02
C GLY A 100 12.08 -21.61 0.98
N THR A 101 12.20 -21.18 2.24
CA THR A 101 11.19 -21.45 3.29
C THR A 101 9.84 -20.78 2.97
N LEU A 102 9.85 -19.57 2.41
CA LEU A 102 8.63 -18.82 2.09
C LEU A 102 8.01 -19.19 0.73
N GLN A 103 8.74 -19.91 -0.13
CA GLN A 103 8.38 -20.09 -1.54
C GLN A 103 6.96 -20.60 -1.77
N LYS A 104 6.55 -21.62 -1.00
CA LYS A 104 5.21 -22.19 -1.13
C LYS A 104 4.11 -21.18 -0.82
N PHE A 105 4.27 -20.38 0.24
CA PHE A 105 3.29 -19.37 0.61
C PHE A 105 3.20 -18.25 -0.44
N VAL A 106 4.33 -17.86 -1.03
CA VAL A 106 4.36 -16.88 -2.13
C VAL A 106 3.64 -17.43 -3.36
N ASP A 107 3.93 -18.68 -3.74
CA ASP A 107 3.28 -19.36 -4.86
C ASP A 107 1.76 -19.46 -4.66
N ASP A 108 1.33 -19.94 -3.50
CA ASP A 108 -0.09 -20.11 -3.17
C ASP A 108 -0.81 -18.75 -3.16
N THR A 109 -0.15 -17.69 -2.68
CA THR A 109 -0.70 -16.33 -2.68
C THR A 109 -0.85 -15.78 -4.11
N PHE A 110 0.19 -15.89 -4.93
CA PHE A 110 0.12 -15.41 -6.32
C PHE A 110 -0.87 -16.21 -7.14
N GLN A 111 -0.95 -17.54 -6.90
CA GLN A 111 -1.98 -18.38 -7.48
C GLN A 111 -3.37 -17.92 -7.03
N ALA A 112 -3.61 -17.68 -5.74
CA ALA A 112 -4.92 -17.22 -5.27
C ALA A 112 -5.35 -15.87 -5.89
N ILE A 113 -4.40 -14.93 -6.07
CA ILE A 113 -4.65 -13.62 -6.69
C ILE A 113 -4.92 -13.75 -8.20
N LEU A 114 -4.12 -14.56 -8.90
CA LEU A 114 -4.12 -14.67 -10.36
C LEU A 114 -4.93 -15.86 -10.88
N SER A 115 -5.65 -16.57 -10.01
CA SER A 115 -6.57 -17.63 -10.42
C SER A 115 -7.92 -17.03 -10.79
N VAL A 116 -8.42 -17.45 -11.96
CA VAL A 116 -9.82 -17.26 -12.29
C VAL A 116 -10.64 -18.34 -11.59
N ASN A 117 -11.05 -18.07 -10.35
CA ASN A 117 -12.13 -18.82 -9.73
C ASN A 117 -13.40 -18.54 -10.53
N ARG A 118 -14.11 -19.59 -10.97
CA ARG A 118 -15.42 -19.42 -11.61
C ARG A 118 -16.50 -19.47 -10.53
N PRO A 119 -17.34 -18.43 -10.38
CA PRO A 119 -17.43 -17.24 -11.24
C PRO A 119 -16.37 -16.16 -10.94
N VAL A 120 -15.87 -15.50 -12.00
CA VAL A 120 -14.98 -14.32 -11.89
C VAL A 120 -15.72 -13.22 -11.13
N PRO A 121 -15.09 -12.49 -10.20
CA PRO A 121 -15.72 -11.33 -9.56
C PRO A 121 -16.24 -10.33 -10.61
N ILE A 122 -17.54 -10.02 -10.55
CA ILE A 122 -18.21 -9.19 -11.56
C ILE A 122 -17.54 -7.82 -11.77
N ALA A 123 -17.05 -7.20 -10.69
CA ALA A 123 -16.36 -5.92 -10.77
C ALA A 123 -15.05 -5.99 -11.60
N VAL A 124 -14.31 -7.09 -11.50
CA VAL A 124 -13.08 -7.30 -12.28
C VAL A 124 -13.41 -7.50 -13.75
N LYS A 125 -14.39 -8.38 -14.04
CA LYS A 125 -14.83 -8.64 -15.41
C LYS A 125 -15.37 -7.37 -16.07
N TYR A 126 -16.28 -6.66 -15.40
CA TYR A 126 -16.89 -5.43 -15.90
C TYR A 126 -15.84 -4.33 -16.15
N LEU A 127 -14.87 -4.14 -15.23
CA LEU A 127 -13.80 -3.18 -15.42
C LEU A 127 -12.91 -3.52 -16.64
N PHE A 128 -12.56 -4.80 -16.81
CA PHE A 128 -11.69 -5.21 -17.92
C PHE A 128 -12.41 -5.16 -19.27
N ASP A 129 -13.70 -5.51 -19.31
CA ASP A 129 -14.54 -5.34 -20.50
C ASP A 129 -14.65 -3.85 -20.88
N LEU A 130 -14.86 -2.97 -19.90
CA LEU A 130 -14.88 -1.52 -20.13
C LEU A 130 -13.54 -1.01 -20.72
N LEU A 131 -12.41 -1.49 -20.23
CA LEU A 131 -11.09 -1.11 -20.77
C LEU A 131 -10.91 -1.60 -22.22
N ASP A 132 -11.36 -2.82 -22.51
CA ASP A 132 -11.30 -3.40 -23.86
C ASP A 132 -12.22 -2.62 -24.83
N GLU A 133 -13.43 -2.22 -24.40
CA GLU A 133 -14.33 -1.38 -25.17
C GLU A 133 -13.76 0.03 -25.43
N LEU A 134 -13.15 0.65 -24.42
CA LEU A 134 -12.53 1.96 -24.55
C LEU A 134 -11.34 1.94 -25.52
N ALA A 135 -10.54 0.88 -25.48
CA ALA A 135 -9.46 0.68 -26.44
C ALA A 135 -10.01 0.52 -27.87
N GLY A 136 -11.07 -0.28 -28.05
CA GLY A 136 -11.76 -0.42 -29.33
C GLY A 136 -12.32 0.90 -29.87
N LYS A 137 -12.94 1.72 -29.01
CA LYS A 137 -13.46 3.05 -29.39
C LYS A 137 -12.38 4.03 -29.84
N HIS A 138 -11.17 3.91 -29.32
CA HIS A 138 -10.04 4.78 -29.66
C HIS A 138 -9.07 4.17 -30.68
N GLY A 139 -9.39 2.99 -31.25
CA GLY A 139 -8.53 2.32 -32.24
C GLY A 139 -7.20 1.81 -31.68
N ILE A 140 -7.16 1.47 -30.39
CA ILE A 140 -5.96 0.91 -29.75
C ILE A 140 -5.98 -0.61 -29.94
N GLU A 141 -5.17 -1.11 -30.87
CA GLU A 141 -5.07 -2.54 -31.20
C GLU A 141 -3.92 -3.25 -30.48
N ASP A 142 -2.98 -2.50 -29.91
CA ASP A 142 -1.79 -3.05 -29.24
C ASP A 142 -2.16 -3.81 -27.93
N PRO A 143 -1.90 -5.13 -27.85
CA PRO A 143 -2.19 -5.92 -26.65
C PRO A 143 -1.35 -5.51 -25.44
N GLU A 144 -0.14 -4.98 -25.64
CA GLU A 144 0.74 -4.53 -24.54
C GLU A 144 0.12 -3.33 -23.81
N THR A 145 -0.44 -2.38 -24.57
CA THR A 145 -1.16 -1.23 -24.00
C THR A 145 -2.35 -1.67 -23.14
N LEU A 146 -3.16 -2.62 -23.62
CA LEU A 146 -4.28 -3.18 -22.86
C LEU A 146 -3.81 -3.91 -21.58
N HIS A 147 -2.72 -4.67 -21.67
CA HIS A 147 -2.09 -5.31 -20.52
C HIS A 147 -1.67 -4.28 -19.46
N ILE A 148 -1.04 -3.18 -19.88
CA ILE A 148 -0.62 -2.08 -18.99
C ILE A 148 -1.83 -1.44 -18.32
N TRP A 149 -2.92 -1.20 -19.05
CA TRP A 149 -4.14 -0.62 -18.49
C TRP A 149 -4.76 -1.51 -17.40
N LYS A 150 -4.90 -2.81 -17.66
CA LYS A 150 -5.43 -3.80 -16.70
C LYS A 150 -4.52 -3.98 -15.48
N THR A 151 -3.21 -3.95 -15.70
CA THR A 151 -2.20 -4.01 -14.63
C THR A 151 -2.27 -2.79 -13.73
N ASN A 152 -2.34 -1.59 -14.32
CA ASN A 152 -2.37 -0.32 -13.60
C ASN A 152 -3.72 -0.01 -12.95
N SER A 153 -4.82 -0.63 -13.39
CA SER A 153 -6.14 -0.43 -12.80
C SER A 153 -6.36 -1.30 -11.56
N LEU A 154 -5.91 -2.56 -11.58
CA LEU A 154 -6.18 -3.53 -10.52
C LEU A 154 -4.93 -4.04 -9.81
N LEU A 155 -4.03 -4.72 -10.53
CA LEU A 155 -2.94 -5.48 -9.91
C LEU A 155 -1.99 -4.57 -9.11
N LEU A 156 -1.57 -3.44 -9.69
CA LEU A 156 -0.63 -2.53 -9.04
C LEU A 156 -1.28 -1.59 -8.02
N ARG A 157 -2.59 -1.35 -8.10
CA ARG A 157 -3.31 -0.42 -7.21
C ARG A 157 -3.89 -1.12 -6.00
N PHE A 158 -4.49 -2.28 -6.20
CA PHE A 158 -5.15 -3.03 -5.14
C PHE A 158 -4.22 -4.11 -4.58
N TRP A 159 -3.81 -5.07 -5.41
CA TRP A 159 -3.10 -6.26 -4.92
C TRP A 159 -1.70 -5.99 -4.39
N VAL A 160 -0.92 -5.12 -5.06
CA VAL A 160 0.38 -4.70 -4.51
C VAL A 160 0.23 -4.01 -3.15
N ASN A 161 -0.80 -3.18 -2.96
CA ASN A 161 -1.05 -2.53 -1.68
C ASN A 161 -1.48 -3.53 -0.60
N ALA A 162 -2.35 -4.49 -0.94
CA ALA A 162 -2.74 -5.58 -0.05
C ALA A 162 -1.55 -6.44 0.40
N LEU A 163 -0.62 -6.75 -0.52
CA LEU A 163 0.60 -7.50 -0.22
C LEU A 163 1.56 -6.73 0.67
N LYS A 164 1.71 -5.41 0.43
CA LYS A 164 2.62 -4.57 1.21
C LYS A 164 2.08 -4.21 2.59
N LYS A 165 0.76 -4.07 2.72
CA LYS A 165 0.10 -3.55 3.92
C LYS A 165 -1.00 -4.51 4.40
N PRO A 166 -0.64 -5.67 4.96
CA PRO A 166 -1.62 -6.64 5.43
C PRO A 166 -2.52 -6.08 6.55
N GLN A 167 -2.09 -5.03 7.26
CA GLN A 167 -2.90 -4.33 8.26
C GLN A 167 -4.15 -3.64 7.68
N LEU A 168 -4.25 -3.48 6.35
CA LEU A 168 -5.46 -3.00 5.69
C LEU A 168 -6.59 -4.06 5.66
N ILE A 169 -6.24 -5.33 5.86
CA ILE A 169 -7.15 -6.48 5.75
C ILE A 169 -7.27 -7.20 7.09
N PHE A 170 -6.16 -7.30 7.83
CA PHE A 170 -6.07 -8.05 9.08
C PHE A 170 -5.68 -7.13 10.25
N ASP A 171 -6.22 -7.40 11.43
CA ASP A 171 -5.80 -6.74 12.67
C ASP A 171 -4.46 -7.33 13.17
N VAL A 172 -3.36 -6.92 12.54
CA VAL A 172 -2.01 -7.41 12.82
C VAL A 172 -1.02 -6.26 12.90
N ARG A 173 -0.07 -6.38 13.85
CA ARG A 173 1.08 -5.48 13.92
C ARG A 173 2.20 -6.01 13.04
N VAL A 174 2.65 -5.19 12.10
CA VAL A 174 3.75 -5.50 11.18
C VAL A 174 5.01 -4.82 11.68
N SER A 175 6.08 -5.59 11.90
CA SER A 175 7.41 -5.03 12.22
C SER A 175 8.16 -4.63 10.97
N ASP A 176 9.13 -3.73 11.08
CA ASP A 176 9.94 -3.24 9.96
C ASP A 176 10.60 -4.37 9.14
N ASN A 177 11.02 -5.44 9.83
CA ASN A 177 11.60 -6.61 9.16
C ASN A 177 10.57 -7.35 8.29
N VAL A 178 9.32 -7.47 8.77
CA VAL A 178 8.24 -8.09 7.99
C VAL A 178 7.85 -7.18 6.83
N ASP A 179 7.74 -5.87 7.06
CA ASP A 179 7.48 -4.89 5.99
C ASP A 179 8.54 -4.98 4.87
N ALA A 180 9.82 -5.06 5.22
CA ALA A 180 10.90 -5.22 4.26
C ALA A 180 10.80 -6.53 3.45
N VAL A 181 10.42 -7.65 4.09
CA VAL A 181 10.21 -8.94 3.40
C VAL A 181 9.00 -8.86 2.46
N LEU A 182 7.89 -8.28 2.91
CA LEU A 182 6.69 -8.09 2.11
C LEU A 182 6.95 -7.16 0.92
N ALA A 183 7.80 -6.14 1.08
CA ALA A 183 8.22 -5.27 -0.02
C ALA A 183 8.97 -6.04 -1.12
N VAL A 184 9.81 -7.02 -0.77
CA VAL A 184 10.50 -7.89 -1.75
C VAL A 184 9.50 -8.77 -2.50
N ILE A 185 8.52 -9.35 -1.79
CA ILE A 185 7.47 -10.19 -2.39
C ILE A 185 6.57 -9.34 -3.31
N ALA A 186 6.14 -8.17 -2.85
CA ALA A 186 5.34 -7.24 -3.64
C ALA A 186 6.08 -6.76 -4.90
N GLN A 187 7.38 -6.46 -4.78
CA GLN A 187 8.18 -6.11 -5.96
C GLN A 187 8.30 -7.27 -6.96
N THR A 188 8.39 -8.51 -6.48
CA THR A 188 8.35 -9.70 -7.34
C THR A 188 7.01 -9.82 -8.08
N PHE A 189 5.89 -9.51 -7.41
CA PHE A 189 4.58 -9.45 -8.04
C PHE A 189 4.51 -8.35 -9.11
N ILE A 190 5.04 -7.15 -8.82
CA ILE A 190 5.15 -6.05 -9.80
C ILE A 190 5.93 -6.52 -11.03
N ASP A 191 7.10 -7.15 -10.83
CA ASP A 191 7.95 -7.63 -11.92
C ASP A 191 7.23 -8.68 -12.78
N SER A 192 6.38 -9.53 -12.19
CA SER A 192 5.54 -10.48 -12.94
C SER A 192 4.43 -9.82 -13.77
N CYS A 193 4.04 -8.59 -13.46
CA CYS A 193 3.06 -7.84 -14.24
C CYS A 193 3.70 -7.07 -15.40
N THR A 194 5.03 -6.98 -15.49
CA THR A 194 5.71 -6.26 -16.58
C THR A 194 5.68 -7.07 -17.88
N VAL A 195 5.55 -6.40 -19.03
CA VAL A 195 5.61 -7.06 -20.35
C VAL A 195 7.07 -7.24 -20.81
N SER A 196 7.95 -6.30 -20.47
CA SER A 196 9.38 -6.35 -20.82
C SER A 196 10.09 -7.61 -20.34
N GLU A 197 11.04 -8.14 -21.12
CA GLU A 197 11.85 -9.29 -20.71
C GLU A 197 12.56 -9.07 -19.38
N HIS A 198 12.55 -10.11 -18.55
CA HIS A 198 13.22 -10.09 -17.26
C HIS A 198 14.73 -10.30 -17.44
N LYS A 199 15.47 -9.22 -17.70
CA LYS A 199 16.95 -9.26 -17.77
C LYS A 199 17.55 -9.08 -16.39
N VAL A 200 18.37 -10.05 -15.99
CA VAL A 200 19.10 -10.05 -14.72
C VAL A 200 20.59 -10.07 -15.01
N GLY A 201 21.33 -9.18 -14.33
CA GLY A 201 22.77 -9.04 -14.47
C GLY A 201 23.42 -8.79 -13.12
N ARG A 202 24.76 -8.65 -13.10
CA ARG A 202 25.53 -8.45 -11.86
C ARG A 202 25.13 -7.19 -11.07
N ASP A 203 24.63 -6.17 -11.75
CA ASP A 203 24.17 -4.91 -11.14
C ASP A 203 22.67 -4.92 -10.79
N SER A 204 21.97 -6.06 -10.98
CA SER A 204 20.55 -6.16 -10.62
C SER A 204 20.37 -6.16 -9.11
N PRO A 205 19.32 -5.51 -8.59
CA PRO A 205 19.08 -5.48 -7.16
C PRO A 205 18.71 -6.88 -6.67
N VAL A 206 19.02 -7.17 -5.41
CA VAL A 206 19.04 -8.54 -4.86
C VAL A 206 17.65 -9.17 -4.87
N ASN A 207 16.59 -8.39 -4.65
CA ASN A 207 15.20 -8.84 -4.81
C ASN A 207 14.92 -9.42 -6.21
N LYS A 208 15.47 -8.78 -7.25
CA LYS A 208 15.34 -9.23 -8.64
C LYS A 208 16.09 -10.54 -8.90
N LEU A 209 17.24 -10.70 -8.24
CA LEU A 209 18.03 -11.94 -8.30
C LEU A 209 17.35 -13.11 -7.57
N LEU A 210 16.73 -12.85 -6.41
CA LEU A 210 16.12 -13.88 -5.57
C LEU A 210 14.99 -14.66 -6.26
N TYR A 211 14.18 -13.97 -7.06
CA TYR A 211 13.02 -14.53 -7.76
C TYR A 211 13.18 -14.61 -9.28
N ALA A 212 14.40 -14.40 -9.80
CA ALA A 212 14.68 -14.38 -11.24
C ALA A 212 14.17 -15.63 -11.98
N ARG A 213 14.24 -16.79 -11.32
CA ARG A 213 13.82 -18.09 -11.88
C ARG A 213 12.29 -18.21 -11.93
N GLU A 214 11.58 -17.65 -10.96
CA GLU A 214 10.12 -17.82 -10.84
C GLU A 214 9.34 -16.76 -11.63
N ILE A 215 9.91 -15.57 -11.84
CA ILE A 215 9.24 -14.46 -12.53
C ILE A 215 8.68 -14.84 -13.91
N PRO A 216 9.40 -15.58 -14.79
CA PRO A 216 8.83 -16.01 -16.07
C PRO A 216 7.57 -16.86 -15.92
N ARG A 217 7.50 -17.73 -14.89
CA ARG A 217 6.29 -18.53 -14.61
C ARG A 217 5.15 -17.62 -14.12
N TYR A 218 5.44 -16.66 -13.24
CA TYR A 218 4.42 -15.73 -12.76
C TYR A 218 3.89 -14.81 -13.89
N LYS A 219 4.74 -14.39 -14.82
CA LYS A 219 4.30 -13.66 -16.04
C LYS A 219 3.28 -14.46 -16.84
N GLN A 220 3.53 -15.75 -17.06
CA GLN A 220 2.56 -16.63 -17.72
C GLN A 220 1.24 -16.74 -16.95
N MET A 221 1.27 -16.69 -15.61
CA MET A 221 0.05 -16.67 -14.81
C MET A 221 -0.76 -15.38 -15.02
N VAL A 222 -0.09 -14.22 -15.10
CA VAL A 222 -0.75 -12.93 -15.40
C VAL A 222 -1.36 -12.93 -16.80
N GLU A 223 -0.62 -13.43 -17.80
CA GLU A 223 -1.12 -13.55 -19.18
C GLU A 223 -2.37 -14.44 -19.25
N ARG A 224 -2.33 -15.60 -18.58
CA ARG A 224 -3.49 -16.51 -18.49
C ARG A 224 -4.65 -15.85 -17.77
N TYR A 225 -4.41 -15.16 -16.65
CA TYR A 225 -5.45 -14.45 -15.91
C TYR A 225 -6.23 -13.47 -16.79
N TYR A 226 -5.53 -12.66 -17.59
CA TYR A 226 -6.19 -11.74 -18.52
C TYR A 226 -6.91 -12.45 -19.68
N SER A 227 -6.30 -13.50 -20.23
CA SER A 227 -6.93 -14.32 -21.27
C SER A 227 -8.23 -14.97 -20.77
N ASP A 228 -8.20 -15.58 -19.59
CA ASP A 228 -9.33 -16.31 -19.01
C ASP A 228 -10.49 -15.36 -18.66
N ILE A 229 -10.21 -14.16 -18.15
CA ILE A 229 -11.23 -13.13 -17.91
C ILE A 229 -11.81 -12.63 -19.22
N ARG A 230 -10.98 -12.43 -20.25
CA ARG A 230 -11.47 -12.00 -21.57
C ARG A 230 -12.41 -13.03 -22.18
N GLN A 231 -12.10 -14.31 -22.02
CA GLN A 231 -12.92 -15.44 -22.53
C GLN A 231 -14.16 -15.74 -21.68
N SER A 232 -14.27 -15.19 -20.46
CA SER A 232 -15.47 -15.37 -19.65
C SER A 232 -16.66 -14.59 -20.23
N SER A 233 -17.88 -14.99 -19.86
CA SER A 233 -19.11 -14.29 -20.26
C SER A 233 -19.02 -12.79 -19.92
N ALA A 234 -19.42 -11.95 -20.87
CA ALA A 234 -19.45 -10.50 -20.70
C ALA A 234 -20.30 -10.13 -19.48
N ALA A 235 -19.81 -9.19 -18.66
CA ALA A 235 -20.60 -8.69 -17.53
C ALA A 235 -21.64 -7.70 -18.03
N SER A 236 -22.93 -7.95 -17.76
CA SER A 236 -23.96 -7.00 -18.16
C SER A 236 -24.04 -5.80 -17.22
N TYR A 237 -24.45 -4.65 -17.76
CA TYR A 237 -24.72 -3.44 -16.97
C TYR A 237 -25.78 -3.69 -15.88
N GLN A 238 -26.77 -4.54 -16.16
CA GLN A 238 -27.82 -4.92 -15.22
C GLN A 238 -27.26 -5.72 -14.04
N GLU A 239 -26.44 -6.75 -14.29
CA GLU A 239 -25.83 -7.56 -13.23
C GLU A 239 -24.90 -6.71 -12.35
N MET A 240 -24.10 -5.83 -12.97
CA MET A 240 -23.21 -4.94 -12.22
C MET A 240 -23.99 -3.99 -11.31
N ASN A 241 -25.06 -3.37 -11.82
CA ASN A 241 -25.91 -2.50 -10.99
C ASN A 241 -26.64 -3.26 -9.89
N SER A 242 -27.07 -4.50 -10.14
CA SER A 242 -27.66 -5.35 -9.11
C SER A 242 -26.67 -5.60 -7.98
N ALA A 243 -25.42 -5.96 -8.31
CA ALA A 243 -24.37 -6.17 -7.33
C ALA A 243 -24.03 -4.89 -6.55
N LEU A 244 -23.98 -3.73 -7.22
CA LEU A 244 -23.75 -2.43 -6.56
C LEU A 244 -24.90 -2.03 -5.63
N ALA A 245 -26.15 -2.30 -6.02
CA ALA A 245 -27.33 -2.01 -5.19
C ALA A 245 -27.36 -2.88 -3.93
N GLU A 246 -27.05 -4.17 -4.06
CA GLU A 246 -26.93 -5.09 -2.93
C GLU A 246 -25.84 -4.65 -1.95
N LEU A 247 -24.64 -4.33 -2.46
CA LEU A 247 -23.56 -3.79 -1.65
C LEU A 247 -23.95 -2.49 -0.95
N SER A 248 -24.61 -1.57 -1.67
CA SER A 248 -25.07 -0.30 -1.10
C SER A 248 -26.06 -0.51 0.05
N GLY A 249 -26.96 -1.49 -0.08
CA GLY A 249 -27.89 -1.87 1.00
C GLY A 249 -27.17 -2.41 2.24
N ASN A 250 -26.15 -3.25 2.03
CA ASN A 250 -25.38 -3.87 3.12
C ASN A 250 -24.55 -2.86 3.94
N TYR A 251 -24.15 -1.73 3.32
CA TYR A 251 -23.33 -0.70 3.96
C TYR A 251 -24.04 0.65 4.11
N ALA A 252 -25.37 0.71 3.92
CA ALA A 252 -26.15 1.96 3.95
C ALA A 252 -26.09 2.70 5.30
N SER A 253 -25.75 2.00 6.38
CA SER A 253 -25.61 2.55 7.73
C SER A 253 -24.26 3.20 8.02
N ALA A 254 -23.38 3.38 7.02
CA ALA A 254 -22.06 3.95 7.20
C ALA A 254 -22.13 5.35 7.86
N THR A 255 -21.56 5.43 9.06
CA THR A 255 -21.76 6.48 10.08
C THR A 255 -21.03 7.81 9.82
N HIS A 256 -20.50 8.06 8.63
CA HIS A 256 -19.58 9.20 8.38
C HIS A 256 -19.91 10.06 7.15
N CYS A 257 -21.12 9.93 6.59
CA CYS A 257 -21.50 10.68 5.38
C CYS A 257 -21.49 12.20 5.61
N LEU A 258 -21.85 12.68 6.81
CA LEU A 258 -21.92 14.12 7.08
C LEU A 258 -20.51 14.73 7.20
N GLU A 259 -19.60 14.07 7.90
CA GLU A 259 -18.21 14.48 8.04
C GLU A 259 -17.50 14.48 6.69
N ALA A 260 -17.73 13.45 5.86
CA ALA A 260 -17.21 13.41 4.50
C ALA A 260 -17.74 14.57 3.65
N LEU A 261 -19.02 14.92 3.75
CA LEU A 261 -19.60 16.08 3.06
C LEU A 261 -19.00 17.40 3.53
N GLN A 262 -18.71 17.55 4.83
CA GLN A 262 -18.04 18.74 5.36
C GLN A 262 -16.62 18.88 4.80
N GLU A 263 -15.82 17.80 4.78
CA GLU A 263 -14.48 17.82 4.19
C GLU A 263 -14.50 18.07 2.67
N LEU A 264 -15.49 17.52 1.96
CA LEU A 264 -15.71 17.82 0.55
C LEU A 264 -16.05 19.29 0.33
N TYR A 265 -16.91 19.87 1.17
CA TYR A 265 -17.26 21.29 1.06
C TYR A 265 -16.04 22.20 1.27
N LYS A 266 -15.12 21.86 2.18
CA LYS A 266 -13.86 22.61 2.34
C LYS A 266 -13.06 22.67 1.02
N HIS A 267 -13.05 21.59 0.25
CA HIS A 267 -12.41 21.57 -1.07
C HIS A 267 -13.18 22.40 -2.09
N ILE A 268 -14.51 22.30 -2.10
CA ILE A 268 -15.38 23.11 -2.96
C ILE A 268 -15.16 24.60 -2.71
N HIS A 269 -15.20 25.02 -1.45
CA HIS A 269 -15.02 26.43 -1.07
C HIS A 269 -13.64 26.95 -1.49
N ARG A 270 -12.58 26.14 -1.37
CA ARG A 270 -11.22 26.50 -1.80
C ARG A 270 -11.11 26.78 -3.30
N TYR A 271 -11.88 26.08 -4.13
CA TYR A 271 -11.85 26.19 -5.59
C TYR A 271 -13.15 26.75 -6.17
N TYR A 272 -13.90 27.50 -5.35
CA TYR A 272 -15.28 27.86 -5.63
C TYR A 272 -15.46 28.55 -6.99
N ASP A 273 -14.69 29.61 -7.26
CA ASP A 273 -14.79 30.38 -8.50
C ASP A 273 -14.49 29.53 -9.75
N GLN A 274 -13.53 28.61 -9.64
CA GLN A 274 -13.13 27.71 -10.74
C GLN A 274 -14.25 26.69 -11.03
N ILE A 275 -14.87 26.16 -9.97
CA ILE A 275 -15.99 25.23 -10.10
C ILE A 275 -17.21 25.94 -10.69
N ILE A 276 -17.55 27.14 -10.21
CA ILE A 276 -18.67 27.92 -10.75
C ILE A 276 -18.46 28.23 -12.23
N SER A 277 -17.26 28.71 -12.60
CA SER A 277 -16.93 28.99 -14.00
C SER A 277 -17.12 27.76 -14.88
N ALA A 278 -16.63 26.59 -14.45
CA ALA A 278 -16.81 25.34 -15.20
C ALA A 278 -18.28 24.91 -15.31
N LEU A 279 -19.10 25.12 -14.28
CA LEU A 279 -20.54 24.83 -14.30
C LEU A 279 -21.32 25.82 -15.18
N GLU A 280 -20.83 27.04 -15.33
CA GLU A 280 -21.39 28.04 -16.24
C GLU A 280 -20.93 27.84 -17.68
N GLU A 281 -19.80 27.19 -17.94
CA GLU A 281 -19.35 26.88 -19.30
C GLU A 281 -20.03 25.64 -19.91
N ASP A 282 -20.40 24.65 -19.08
CA ASP A 282 -21.03 23.41 -19.56
C ASP A 282 -22.54 23.57 -19.85
N PRO A 283 -23.02 23.34 -21.10
CA PRO A 283 -24.43 23.49 -21.45
C PRO A 283 -25.38 22.57 -20.67
N VAL A 284 -24.92 21.38 -20.26
CA VAL A 284 -25.74 20.45 -19.48
C VAL A 284 -25.91 20.97 -18.05
N ALA A 285 -24.82 21.44 -17.43
CA ALA A 285 -24.83 22.07 -16.12
C ALA A 285 -25.68 23.34 -16.06
N GLN A 286 -25.62 24.20 -17.09
CA GLN A 286 -26.47 25.38 -17.23
C GLN A 286 -27.96 25.00 -17.26
N LYS A 287 -28.33 24.01 -18.10
CA LYS A 287 -29.71 23.54 -18.22
C LYS A 287 -30.25 22.97 -16.90
N MET A 288 -29.37 22.34 -16.11
CA MET A 288 -29.69 21.80 -14.78
C MET A 288 -29.50 22.81 -13.64
N GLN A 289 -29.13 24.06 -13.95
CA GLN A 289 -28.89 25.15 -12.99
C GLN A 289 -27.92 24.77 -11.86
N LEU A 290 -26.89 23.98 -12.17
CA LEU A 290 -25.99 23.43 -11.15
C LEU A 290 -25.18 24.50 -10.40
N ALA A 291 -24.74 25.56 -11.09
CA ALA A 291 -24.04 26.70 -10.47
C ALA A 291 -24.91 27.40 -9.42
N CYS A 292 -26.18 27.65 -9.74
CA CYS A 292 -27.13 28.26 -8.80
C CYS A 292 -27.39 27.35 -7.59
N ARG A 293 -27.50 26.03 -7.79
CA ARG A 293 -27.63 25.07 -6.68
C ARG A 293 -26.42 25.07 -5.76
N LEU A 294 -25.21 25.19 -6.32
CA LEU A 294 -23.99 25.26 -5.53
C LEU A 294 -23.90 26.56 -4.73
N GLN A 295 -24.29 27.70 -5.32
CA GLN A 295 -24.41 28.99 -4.63
C GLN A 295 -25.38 28.92 -3.44
N GLN A 296 -26.53 28.25 -3.61
CA GLN A 296 -27.49 28.04 -2.52
C GLN A 296 -26.89 27.19 -1.39
N VAL A 297 -26.15 26.13 -1.72
CA VAL A 297 -25.45 25.31 -0.72
C VAL A 297 -24.41 26.15 0.02
N ALA A 298 -23.62 26.96 -0.69
CA ALA A 298 -22.60 27.80 -0.07
C ALA A 298 -23.22 28.81 0.91
N ALA A 299 -24.26 29.53 0.49
CA ALA A 299 -24.97 30.47 1.35
C ALA A 299 -25.56 29.78 2.60
N LEU A 300 -26.13 28.57 2.46
CA LEU A 300 -26.69 27.82 3.59
C LEU A 300 -25.63 27.35 4.58
N VAL A 301 -24.44 26.98 4.10
CA VAL A 301 -23.33 26.54 4.97
C VAL A 301 -22.67 27.73 5.65
N GLU A 302 -22.44 28.84 4.93
CA GLU A 302 -21.79 30.03 5.46
C GLU A 302 -22.67 30.77 6.49
N ASN A 303 -23.97 30.89 6.24
CA ASN A 303 -24.90 31.49 7.21
C ASN A 303 -25.01 30.68 8.51
N LYS A 304 -24.79 29.36 8.47
CA LYS A 304 -24.73 28.52 9.68
C LYS A 304 -23.41 28.64 10.45
N VAL A 305 -22.33 29.06 9.80
CA VAL A 305 -21.03 29.30 10.46
C VAL A 305 -21.03 30.64 11.19
N THR A 306 -21.82 31.63 10.74
CA THR A 306 -21.93 32.94 11.40
C THR A 306 -22.82 32.95 12.64
N ASP A 307 -23.66 31.93 12.85
CA ASP A 307 -24.58 31.79 13.99
C ASP A 307 -24.03 30.90 15.14
N LEU A 308 -22.77 30.43 15.04
CA LEU A 308 -22.04 29.66 16.05
C LEU A 308 -20.86 30.46 16.61
#